data_AF-A0A914RSY5-F1
#
_entry.id   AF-A0A914RSY5-F1
#
_cell.length_a   1.000
_cell.length_b   1.000
_cell.length_c   1.000
_cell.angle_alpha   90.00
_cell.angle_beta   90.00
_cell.angle_gamma   90.00
#
_symmetry.space_group_name_H-M   'P 1'
#
loop_
_entity.id
_entity.type
_entity.pdbx_description
1 polymer ?
#
loop_
_entity_poly.entity_id
_entity_poly.type
_entity_poly.pdbx_seq_one_letter_code
_entity_poly.pdbx_strand_id
1 'polypeptide(L)'
;MYTMSGRHFNIASAVVCRLCLAAILSVTIYLSDFGKERLEEEEQLGPRIPQMSDCIDDVDELDKNTREALRAYQLDRMRYYYAIIECDHAQTAAAIYDQCDGVEFESSSVRMDLRFVPDGTTFEVSVFGRI
;
A
#
# COMPACT_ATOMS: atom_id res chain seq x y z
N MET A 1 -38.07 -0.32 21.05
CA MET A 1 -38.44 -0.54 19.64
C MET A 1 -38.84 0.80 19.03
N TYR A 2 -38.67 0.97 17.71
CA TYR A 2 -38.68 2.21 16.91
C TYR A 2 -37.33 2.95 16.87
N THR A 3 -36.76 3.38 15.73
CA THR A 3 -37.11 3.33 14.30
C THR A 3 -35.88 3.76 13.49
N MET A 4 -35.68 3.17 12.31
CA MET A 4 -34.75 3.68 11.30
C MET A 4 -35.19 5.09 10.86
N SER A 5 -34.27 6.05 10.90
CA SER A 5 -34.41 7.39 10.30
C SER A 5 -33.10 7.72 9.59
N GLY A 6 -33.22 7.99 8.29
CA GLY A 6 -32.12 8.19 7.38
C GLY A 6 -31.19 9.34 7.80
N ARG A 7 -29.89 9.08 7.71
CA ARG A 7 -28.89 10.14 7.77
C ARG A 7 -28.55 10.54 6.35
N HIS A 8 -29.09 11.69 5.94
CA HIS A 8 -28.46 12.51 4.91
C HIS A 8 -27.00 12.75 5.35
N PHE A 9 -26.06 12.34 4.52
CA PHE A 9 -24.66 12.71 4.62
C PHE A 9 -24.55 14.20 4.32
N ASN A 10 -24.63 15.03 5.36
CA ASN A 10 -24.22 16.42 5.28
C ASN A 10 -22.69 16.46 5.40
N ILE A 11 -22.02 16.92 4.34
CA ILE A 11 -20.56 17.11 4.19
C ILE A 11 -20.08 18.33 5.03
N ALA A 12 -20.71 18.58 6.18
CA ALA A 12 -20.46 19.75 6.99
C ALA A 12 -20.65 19.41 8.47
N SER A 13 -19.74 18.59 9.02
CA SER A 13 -19.27 18.72 10.40
C SER A 13 -18.39 17.52 10.75
N ALA A 14 -17.08 17.72 10.68
CA ALA A 14 -16.15 17.23 11.70
C ALA A 14 -14.77 17.88 11.49
N VAL A 15 -14.49 18.89 12.33
CA VAL A 15 -13.16 19.20 12.88
C VAL A 15 -12.13 19.75 11.87
N VAL A 16 -12.09 21.05 11.58
CA VAL A 16 -11.30 22.04 12.34
C VAL A 16 -10.16 21.41 13.17
N CYS A 17 -9.02 21.15 12.54
CA CYS A 17 -7.74 21.58 13.11
C CYS A 17 -7.17 22.65 12.18
N ARG A 18 -7.53 23.92 12.42
CA ARG A 18 -7.07 25.06 11.62
C ARG A 18 -5.78 25.68 12.15
N LEU A 19 -4.99 24.99 12.99
CA LEU A 19 -3.73 25.53 13.50
C LEU A 19 -2.67 24.49 13.91
N CYS A 20 -2.49 23.43 13.13
CA CYS A 20 -1.18 22.78 13.00
C CYS A 20 -0.95 22.60 11.51
N LEU A 21 0.17 23.12 11.00
CA LEU A 21 0.64 22.83 9.66
C LEU A 21 1.04 21.35 9.65
N ALA A 22 0.08 20.44 9.52
CA ALA A 22 0.34 19.02 9.41
C ALA A 22 1.24 18.79 8.19
N ALA A 23 2.51 18.48 8.45
CA ALA A 23 3.53 18.37 7.41
C ALA A 23 4.20 17.00 7.48
N ILE A 24 4.22 16.32 6.33
CA ILE A 24 5.10 15.19 6.10
C ILE A 24 6.51 15.77 5.88
N LEU A 25 7.46 15.35 6.71
CA LEU A 25 8.85 15.80 6.62
C LEU A 25 9.59 15.09 5.52
N SER A 26 9.47 13.76 5.46
CA SER A 26 10.00 12.96 4.36
C SER A 26 9.34 11.60 4.26
N VAL A 27 9.30 11.06 3.03
CA VAL A 27 8.93 9.67 2.78
C VAL A 27 10.14 8.94 2.22
N THR A 28 10.56 7.88 2.90
CA THR A 28 11.69 7.05 2.49
C THR A 28 11.24 5.63 2.17
N ILE A 29 11.58 5.13 0.99
CA ILE A 29 11.18 3.81 0.51
C ILE A 29 12.34 2.83 0.68
N TYR A 30 12.06 1.69 1.30
CA TYR A 30 12.99 0.62 1.60
C TYR A 30 12.57 -0.68 0.95
N LEU A 31 13.55 -1.50 0.57
CA LEU A 31 13.32 -2.89 0.16
C LEU A 31 13.11 -3.75 1.40
N SER A 32 12.02 -4.52 1.43
CA SER A 32 11.76 -5.50 2.49
C SER A 32 12.64 -6.73 2.32
N ASP A 33 12.89 -7.46 3.41
CA ASP A 33 13.59 -8.75 3.37
C ASP A 33 12.89 -9.74 2.43
N PHE A 34 11.55 -9.75 2.47
CA PHE A 34 10.72 -10.55 1.56
C PHE A 34 10.92 -10.14 0.09
N GLY A 35 10.94 -8.83 -0.17
CA GLY A 35 11.17 -8.30 -1.52
C GLY A 35 12.57 -8.62 -2.04
N LYS A 36 13.58 -8.58 -1.16
CA LYS A 36 14.96 -8.92 -1.50
C LYS A 36 15.11 -10.39 -1.90
N GLU A 37 14.61 -11.31 -1.06
CA GLU A 37 14.63 -12.74 -1.37
C GLU A 37 13.88 -13.04 -2.68
N ARG A 38 12.72 -12.42 -2.88
CA ARG A 38 11.94 -12.60 -4.11
C ARG A 38 12.60 -12.03 -5.35
N LEU A 39 13.26 -10.88 -5.26
CA LEU A 39 14.01 -10.30 -6.37
C LEU A 39 15.18 -11.22 -6.77
N GLU A 40 15.91 -11.76 -5.81
CA GLU A 40 17.04 -12.67 -6.05
C GLU A 40 16.56 -13.98 -6.72
N GLU A 41 15.42 -14.53 -6.29
CA GLU A 41 14.80 -15.68 -6.94
C GLU A 41 14.35 -15.36 -8.37
N GLU A 42 13.70 -14.22 -8.59
CA GLU A 42 13.23 -13.76 -9.91
C GLU A 42 14.39 -13.48 -10.88
N GLU A 43 15.54 -13.02 -10.39
CA GLU A 43 16.74 -12.82 -11.20
C GLU A 43 17.29 -14.16 -11.73
N GLN A 44 17.20 -15.24 -10.94
CA GLN A 44 17.68 -16.56 -11.34
C GLN A 44 16.66 -17.37 -12.15
N LEU A 45 15.38 -17.33 -11.78
CA LEU A 45 14.34 -18.21 -12.32
C LEU A 45 13.36 -17.50 -13.25
N GLY A 46 13.44 -16.16 -13.34
CA GLY A 46 12.44 -15.36 -14.02
C GLY A 46 11.14 -15.20 -13.21
N PRO A 47 10.16 -14.46 -13.77
CA PRO A 47 8.90 -14.18 -13.08
C PRO A 47 8.10 -15.47 -12.84
N ARG A 48 7.72 -15.73 -11.59
CA ARG A 48 6.81 -16.83 -11.23
C ARG A 48 5.36 -16.47 -11.55
N ILE A 49 5.02 -16.44 -12.83
CA ILE A 49 3.63 -16.38 -13.28
C ILE A 49 3.21 -17.82 -13.60
N PRO A 50 2.26 -18.42 -12.83
CA PRO A 50 1.69 -19.71 -13.17
C PRO A 50 1.15 -19.70 -14.61
N GLN A 51 1.79 -20.48 -15.48
CA GLN A 51 1.39 -20.74 -16.87
C GLN A 51 1.11 -19.49 -17.71
N MET A 52 2.15 -18.68 -17.96
CA MET A 52 2.24 -18.05 -19.28
C MET A 52 2.61 -19.16 -20.26
N SER A 53 1.62 -19.73 -20.95
CA SER A 53 1.91 -20.37 -22.23
C SER A 53 2.47 -19.29 -23.15
N ASP A 54 3.64 -19.52 -23.76
CA ASP A 54 4.42 -18.59 -24.58
C ASP A 54 3.71 -18.09 -25.88
N CYS A 55 2.39 -18.20 -25.96
CA CYS A 55 1.61 -17.98 -27.17
C CYS A 55 0.14 -17.69 -26.82
N ILE A 56 -0.17 -16.47 -26.37
CA ILE A 56 -1.55 -15.96 -26.40
C ILE A 56 -1.48 -14.51 -26.91
N ASP A 57 -1.65 -14.34 -28.22
CA ASP A 57 -1.81 -13.03 -28.87
C ASP A 57 -3.20 -12.41 -28.58
N ASP A 58 -4.13 -13.18 -28.00
CA ASP A 58 -5.52 -12.77 -27.73
C ASP A 58 -5.85 -12.69 -26.23
N VAL A 59 -5.97 -11.45 -25.73
CA VAL A 59 -6.26 -11.12 -24.32
C VAL A 59 -7.60 -11.69 -23.80
N ASP A 60 -8.50 -12.08 -24.70
CA ASP A 60 -9.85 -12.59 -24.41
C ASP A 60 -9.89 -14.12 -24.13
N GLU A 61 -8.87 -14.89 -24.54
CA GLU A 61 -8.75 -16.34 -24.24
C GLU A 61 -7.91 -16.63 -22.99
N LEU A 62 -7.51 -15.60 -22.25
CA LEU A 62 -6.78 -15.80 -21.00
C LEU A 62 -7.69 -16.48 -19.96
N ASP A 63 -7.37 -17.73 -19.63
CA ASP A 63 -8.07 -18.49 -18.61
C ASP A 63 -8.25 -17.69 -17.32
N LYS A 64 -9.41 -17.85 -16.67
CA LYS A 64 -9.72 -17.15 -15.40
C LYS A 64 -8.59 -17.37 -14.37
N ASN A 65 -8.03 -18.57 -14.33
CA ASN A 65 -6.91 -18.93 -13.46
C ASN A 65 -5.65 -18.11 -13.77
N THR A 66 -5.30 -17.94 -15.05
CA THR A 66 -4.11 -17.17 -15.45
C THR A 66 -4.29 -15.68 -15.15
N ARG A 67 -5.50 -15.13 -15.33
CA ARG A 67 -5.82 -13.75 -14.94
C ARG A 67 -5.74 -13.53 -13.43
N GLU A 68 -6.22 -14.48 -12.63
CA GLU A 68 -6.11 -14.43 -11.17
C GLU A 68 -4.66 -14.56 -10.71
N ALA A 69 -3.88 -15.43 -11.34
CA ALA A 69 -2.46 -15.59 -11.08
C ALA A 69 -1.65 -14.33 -11.39
N LEU A 70 -1.94 -13.66 -12.52
CA LEU A 70 -1.33 -12.36 -12.85
C LEU A 70 -1.68 -11.28 -11.83
N ARG A 71 -2.94 -11.21 -11.38
CA ARG A 71 -3.36 -10.28 -10.32
C ARG A 71 -2.63 -10.56 -9.01
N ALA A 72 -2.51 -11.83 -8.62
CA ALA A 72 -1.80 -12.23 -7.42
C ALA A 72 -0.31 -11.85 -7.52
N TYR A 73 0.34 -12.10 -8.66
CA TYR A 73 1.72 -11.71 -8.89
C TYR A 73 1.92 -10.18 -8.81
N GLN A 74 1.03 -9.40 -9.42
CA GLN A 74 1.07 -7.95 -9.32
C GLN A 74 0.90 -7.46 -7.87
N LEU A 75 0.00 -8.09 -7.12
CA LEU A 75 -0.22 -7.78 -5.70
C LEU A 75 1.00 -8.14 -4.84
N ASP A 76 1.63 -9.29 -5.09
CA ASP A 76 2.80 -9.74 -4.35
C ASP A 76 4.00 -8.81 -4.57
N ARG A 77 4.19 -8.31 -5.80
CA ARG A 77 5.25 -7.32 -6.09
C ARG A 77 5.08 -6.01 -5.33
N MET A 78 3.85 -5.62 -4.98
CA MET A 78 3.61 -4.43 -4.16
C MET A 78 4.14 -4.60 -2.73
N ARG A 79 4.35 -5.83 -2.27
CA ARG A 79 4.92 -6.11 -0.93
C ARG A 79 6.43 -6.07 -0.91
N TYR A 80 7.10 -5.87 -2.04
CA TYR A 80 8.57 -5.89 -2.08
C TYR A 80 9.16 -4.69 -1.37
N TYR A 81 8.43 -3.58 -1.36
CA TYR A 81 8.86 -2.33 -0.77
C TYR A 81 7.95 -1.94 0.40
N TYR A 82 8.53 -1.25 1.37
CA TYR A 82 7.80 -0.56 2.42
C TYR A 82 8.30 0.87 2.52
N ALA A 83 7.46 1.77 3.04
CA ALA A 83 7.79 3.17 3.18
C ALA A 83 7.75 3.58 4.65
N ILE A 84 8.64 4.51 5.01
CA ILE A 84 8.65 5.17 6.31
C ILE A 84 8.36 6.63 6.08
N ILE A 85 7.37 7.10 6.82
CA ILE A 85 6.90 8.48 6.78
C ILE A 85 7.34 9.14 8.07
N GLU A 86 8.17 10.17 7.95
CA GLU A 86 8.52 11.03 9.06
C GLU A 86 7.53 12.20 9.10
N CYS A 87 6.84 12.35 10.23
CA CYS A 87 5.91 13.45 10.45
C CYS A 87 6.49 14.44 11.48
N ASP A 88 6.05 15.69 11.37
CA ASP A 88 6.40 16.77 12.27
C ASP A 88 5.83 16.60 13.69
N HIS A 89 4.60 16.08 13.80
CA HIS A 89 3.87 15.88 15.05
C HIS A 89 3.19 14.51 15.10
N ALA A 90 3.07 13.94 16.31
CA ALA A 90 2.33 12.69 16.53
C ALA A 90 0.85 12.79 16.13
N GLN A 91 0.25 13.99 16.23
CA GLN A 91 -1.12 14.23 15.77
C GLN A 91 -1.26 14.09 14.25
N THR A 92 -0.25 14.54 13.48
CA THR A 92 -0.22 14.36 12.02
C THR A 92 -0.17 12.88 11.67
N ALA A 93 0.72 12.12 12.32
CA ALA A 93 0.83 10.67 12.09
C ALA A 93 -0.44 9.91 12.47
N ALA A 94 -1.09 10.28 13.59
CA ALA A 94 -2.38 9.70 13.99
C ALA A 94 -3.50 10.01 12.98
N ALA A 95 -3.56 11.25 12.48
CA ALA A 95 -4.54 11.62 11.46
C ALA A 95 -4.34 10.84 10.15
N ILE A 96 -3.08 10.63 9.73
CA ILE A 96 -2.75 9.79 8.57
C ILE A 96 -3.16 8.34 8.83
N TYR A 97 -2.83 7.79 9.99
CA TYR A 97 -3.20 6.44 10.37
C TYR A 97 -4.72 6.24 10.32
N ASP A 98 -5.49 7.10 10.98
CA ASP A 98 -6.95 7.00 11.04
C ASP A 98 -7.63 7.15 9.67
N GLN A 99 -7.03 7.92 8.75
CA GLN A 99 -7.59 8.20 7.43
C GLN A 99 -7.12 7.22 6.34
N CYS A 100 -5.94 6.64 6.47
CA CYS A 100 -5.33 5.84 5.40
C CYS A 100 -5.20 4.36 5.77
N ASP A 101 -5.20 3.98 7.05
CA ASP A 101 -5.06 2.57 7.44
C ASP A 101 -6.30 1.76 7.02
N GLY A 102 -6.08 0.65 6.32
CA GLY A 102 -7.14 -0.19 5.79
C GLY A 102 -7.92 0.41 4.61
N VAL A 103 -7.60 1.63 4.17
CA VAL A 103 -8.23 2.25 3.00
C VAL A 103 -7.67 1.61 1.72
N GLU A 104 -8.57 1.34 0.78
CA GLU A 104 -8.22 0.83 -0.54
C GLU A 104 -7.60 1.94 -1.38
N PHE A 105 -6.44 1.65 -1.97
CA PHE A 105 -5.78 2.58 -2.88
C PHE A 105 -6.59 2.66 -4.17
N GLU A 106 -7.29 3.78 -4.36
CA GLU A 106 -8.15 4.03 -5.52
C GLU A 106 -9.11 2.86 -5.82
N SER A 107 -9.09 2.34 -7.05
CA SER A 107 -9.84 1.15 -7.48
C SER A 107 -8.97 -0.09 -7.67
N SER A 108 -7.82 -0.15 -6.97
CA SER A 108 -6.84 -1.24 -7.14
C SER A 108 -7.11 -2.47 -6.28
N SER A 109 -8.07 -2.43 -5.36
CA SER A 109 -8.32 -3.47 -4.33
C SER A 109 -7.13 -3.73 -3.39
N VAL A 110 -6.11 -2.87 -3.39
CA VAL A 110 -4.95 -2.94 -2.51
C VAL A 110 -5.24 -2.11 -1.27
N ARG A 111 -5.20 -2.72 -0.08
CA ARG A 111 -5.37 -2.01 1.19
C ARG A 111 -4.03 -1.58 1.75
N MET A 112 -3.95 -0.33 2.19
CA MET A 112 -2.78 0.16 2.92
C MET A 112 -2.75 -0.44 4.33
N ASP A 113 -1.56 -0.83 4.78
CA ASP A 113 -1.27 -1.30 6.14
C ASP A 113 -0.24 -0.34 6.74
N LEU A 114 -0.72 0.55 7.59
CA LEU A 114 0.12 1.53 8.28
C LEU A 114 0.44 1.00 9.68
N ARG A 115 1.66 1.21 10.16
CA ARG A 115 2.07 0.79 11.50
C ARG A 115 3.00 1.82 12.10
N PHE A 116 2.87 2.03 13.41
CA PHE A 116 3.79 2.88 14.15
C PHE A 116 5.10 2.15 14.38
N VAL A 117 6.19 2.85 14.09
CA VAL A 117 7.55 2.38 14.34
C VAL A 117 7.98 2.82 15.73
N PRO A 118 8.52 1.93 16.58
CA PRO A 118 9.07 2.30 17.87
C PRO A 118 10.30 3.20 17.76
N ASP A 119 10.49 4.06 18.76
CA ASP A 119 11.68 4.90 18.86
C ASP A 119 12.95 4.05 18.96
N GLY A 120 13.97 4.39 18.16
CA GLY A 120 15.25 3.68 18.12
C GLY A 120 15.35 2.57 17.07
N THR A 121 14.32 2.38 16.25
CA THR A 121 14.41 1.48 15.09
C THR A 121 15.34 2.08 14.04
N THR A 122 16.41 1.38 13.68
CA THR A 122 17.35 1.81 12.64
C THR A 122 17.02 1.14 11.31
N PHE A 123 16.94 1.92 10.24
CA PHE A 123 16.68 1.41 8.90
C PHE A 123 17.95 1.49 8.06
N GLU A 124 18.36 0.37 7.47
CA GLU A 124 19.54 0.32 6.61
C GLU A 124 19.27 1.01 5.27
N VAL A 125 20.31 1.60 4.68
CA VAL A 125 20.25 2.51 3.53
C VAL A 125 20.03 1.76 2.21
N SER A 126 18.92 1.04 2.09
CA SER A 126 18.41 0.52 0.80
C SER A 126 17.37 1.51 0.25
N VAL A 127 17.78 2.77 0.07
CA VAL A 127 16.85 3.85 -0.31
C VAL A 127 16.59 3.77 -1.81
N PHE A 128 15.37 3.38 -2.18
CA PHE A 128 14.95 3.36 -3.58
C PHE A 128 14.51 4.76 -4.08
N GLY A 129 14.07 5.62 -3.16
CA GLY A 129 13.69 7.00 -3.43
C GLY A 129 13.35 7.76 -2.15
N ARG A 130 13.51 9.09 -2.19
CA ARG A 130 13.09 10.01 -1.14
C ARG A 130 12.21 11.09 -1.75
N ILE A 131 11.00 11.25 -1.22
CA ILE A 131 9.99 12.24 -1.67
C ILE A 131 9.82 13.29 -0.57
#